data_AF-A0A7S0DMB7-F1
#
_entry.id   AF-A0A7S0DMB7-F1
#
_cell.length_a   1.000
_cell.length_b   1.000
_cell.length_c   1.000
_cell.angle_alpha   90.00
_cell.angle_beta   90.00
_cell.angle_gamma   90.00
#
_symmetry.space_group_name_H-M   'P 1'
#
loop_
_entity.id
_entity.type
_entity.pdbx_description
1 polymer ?
#
loop_
_entity_poly.entity_id
_entity_poly.type
_entity_poly.pdbx_seq_one_letter_code
_entity_poly.pdbx_strand_id
1 'polypeptide(L)'
;VLVACQEGHADIIRYLCDQGGDIDRPNSQGHNPLLSAVAANRPQSVEALIYGKVSVNKKESSEGVFPLYLAAQDGYVDIARMLIEAGAKLNQVSDHGASPLFIACQLGQVEIAKLLLDNGADVDQPDHFG
;
A
#
# COMPACT_ATOMS: atom_id res chain seq x y z
N VAL A 1 3.90 13.08 -11.24
CA VAL A 1 4.06 11.77 -10.58
C VAL A 1 2.71 11.08 -10.40
N LEU A 2 1.75 11.66 -9.67
CA LEU A 2 0.45 11.02 -9.37
C LEU A 2 -0.32 10.49 -10.58
N VAL A 3 -0.55 11.31 -11.62
CA VAL A 3 -1.26 10.85 -12.82
C VAL A 3 -0.55 9.67 -13.48
N ALA A 4 0.78 9.72 -13.58
CA ALA A 4 1.56 8.60 -14.10
C ALA A 4 1.43 7.33 -13.22
N CYS A 5 1.30 7.48 -11.90
CA CYS A 5 1.10 6.36 -10.98
C CYS A 5 -0.25 5.69 -11.21
N GLN A 6 -1.33 6.48 -11.30
CA GLN A 6 -2.70 6.02 -11.53
C GLN A 6 -2.87 5.37 -12.91
N GLU A 7 -2.24 5.93 -13.94
CA GLU A 7 -2.33 5.44 -15.32
C GLU A 7 -1.33 4.32 -15.66
N GLY A 8 -0.45 3.94 -14.74
CA GLY A 8 0.50 2.83 -14.96
C GLY A 8 1.74 3.19 -15.77
N HIS A 9 2.09 4.47 -15.90
CA HIS A 9 3.21 4.93 -16.72
C HIS A 9 4.55 4.82 -15.97
N ALA A 10 4.98 3.59 -15.70
CA ALA A 10 6.17 3.28 -14.89
C ALA A 10 7.45 3.99 -15.36
N ASP A 11 7.68 4.09 -16.67
CA ASP A 11 8.88 4.76 -17.21
C ASP A 11 8.87 6.28 -16.95
N ILE A 12 7.69 6.90 -16.99
CA ILE A 12 7.53 8.31 -16.60
C ILE A 12 7.78 8.48 -15.10
N ILE A 13 7.31 7.54 -14.27
CA ILE A 13 7.56 7.57 -12.82
C ILE A 13 9.07 7.52 -12.56
N ARG A 14 9.79 6.54 -13.14
CA ARG A 14 11.24 6.39 -12.99
C ARG A 14 11.98 7.65 -13.44
N TYR A 15 11.65 8.16 -14.63
CA TYR A 15 12.24 9.40 -15.13
C TYR A 15 12.05 10.57 -14.15
N LEU A 16 10.85 10.74 -13.60
CA LEU A 16 10.57 11.80 -12.62
C LEU A 16 11.33 11.60 -11.31
N CYS A 17 11.52 10.36 -10.84
CA CYS A 17 12.37 10.05 -9.69
C CYS A 17 13.83 10.51 -9.94
N ASP A 18 14.36 10.18 -11.12
CA ASP A 18 15.75 10.51 -11.50
C ASP A 18 15.99 12.02 -11.61
N GLN A 19 14.96 12.79 -11.96
CA GLN A 19 15.01 14.27 -11.98
C GLN A 19 14.88 14.91 -10.59
N GLY A 20 14.81 14.12 -9.51
CA GLY A 20 14.63 14.63 -8.14
C GLY A 20 13.20 15.06 -7.84
N GLY A 21 12.20 14.52 -8.55
CA GLY A 21 10.80 14.73 -8.25
C GLY A 21 10.42 14.16 -6.88
N ASP A 22 9.63 14.91 -6.12
CA ASP A 22 9.12 14.44 -4.82
C ASP A 22 8.02 13.39 -5.03
N ILE A 23 8.41 12.12 -4.95
CA ILE A 23 7.56 10.93 -5.15
C ILE A 23 6.70 10.60 -3.92
N ASP A 24 6.89 11.34 -2.84
CA ASP A 24 6.21 11.19 -1.57
C ASP A 24 5.12 12.24 -1.37
N ARG A 25 5.11 13.28 -2.22
CA ARG A 25 4.21 14.42 -2.12
C ARG A 25 2.76 14.02 -2.42
N PRO A 26 1.83 14.22 -1.47
CA PRO A 26 0.42 14.02 -1.75
C PRO A 26 -0.17 15.15 -2.62
N ASN A 27 -1.29 14.89 -3.29
CA ASN A 27 -2.08 15.96 -3.93
C ASN A 27 -2.83 16.81 -2.88
N SER A 28 -3.61 17.78 -3.37
CA SER A 28 -4.48 18.63 -2.54
C SER A 28 -5.60 17.89 -1.82
N GLN A 29 -5.92 16.66 -2.23
CA GLN A 29 -6.85 15.76 -1.54
C GLN A 29 -6.13 14.83 -0.55
N GLY A 30 -4.79 14.93 -0.47
CA GLY A 30 -3.96 14.14 0.43
C GLY A 30 -3.65 12.71 -0.05
N HIS A 31 -4.00 12.37 -1.30
CA HIS A 31 -3.64 11.07 -1.88
C HIS A 31 -2.14 11.06 -2.19
N ASN A 32 -1.42 10.09 -1.63
CA ASN A 32 -0.02 9.90 -1.92
C ASN A 32 0.18 9.01 -3.19
N PRO A 33 1.33 9.15 -3.90
CA PRO A 33 1.57 8.43 -5.15
C PRO A 33 1.47 6.91 -5.06
N LEU A 34 1.97 6.33 -3.96
CA LEU A 34 1.94 4.90 -3.74
C LEU A 34 0.51 4.38 -3.57
N LEU A 35 -0.31 5.02 -2.73
CA LEU A 35 -1.71 4.65 -2.55
C LEU A 35 -2.51 4.80 -3.83
N SER A 36 -2.26 5.84 -4.64
CA SER A 36 -2.92 5.97 -5.94
C SER A 36 -2.56 4.82 -6.90
N ALA A 37 -1.31 4.34 -6.88
CA ALA A 37 -0.89 3.19 -7.68
C ALA A 37 -1.53 1.87 -7.16
N VAL A 38 -1.63 1.69 -5.85
CA VAL A 38 -2.27 0.51 -5.24
C VAL A 38 -3.77 0.51 -5.52
N ALA A 39 -4.46 1.62 -5.29
CA ALA A 39 -5.91 1.78 -5.54
C ALA A 39 -6.30 1.54 -7.00
N ALA A 40 -5.41 1.91 -7.93
CA ALA A 40 -5.61 1.68 -9.36
C ALA A 40 -5.10 0.30 -9.83
N ASN A 41 -4.66 -0.57 -8.91
CA ASN A 41 -4.06 -1.87 -9.19
C ASN A 41 -2.96 -1.80 -10.28
N ARG A 42 -1.97 -0.92 -10.08
CA ARG A 42 -0.87 -0.69 -11.01
C ARG A 42 0.45 -1.26 -10.46
N PRO A 43 0.70 -2.58 -10.54
CA PRO A 43 1.88 -3.19 -9.92
C PRO A 43 3.20 -2.62 -10.45
N GLN A 44 3.31 -2.27 -11.74
CA GLN A 44 4.51 -1.66 -12.30
C GLN A 44 4.76 -0.24 -11.78
N SER A 45 3.69 0.51 -11.47
CA SER A 45 3.81 1.81 -10.81
C SER A 45 4.28 1.64 -9.37
N VAL A 46 3.73 0.66 -8.64
CA VAL A 46 4.15 0.31 -7.28
C VAL A 46 5.63 -0.05 -7.26
N GLU A 47 6.07 -0.93 -8.16
CA GLU A 47 7.47 -1.32 -8.31
C GLU A 47 8.37 -0.11 -8.60
N ALA A 48 7.99 0.75 -9.57
CA ALA A 48 8.77 1.95 -9.91
C ALA A 48 8.90 2.93 -8.73
N LEU A 49 7.84 3.10 -7.94
CA LEU A 49 7.86 3.95 -6.74
C LEU A 49 8.72 3.37 -5.62
N ILE A 50 8.65 2.05 -5.40
CA ILE A 50 9.50 1.33 -4.43
C ILE A 50 10.97 1.47 -4.83
N TYR A 51 11.31 1.31 -6.11
CA TYR A 51 12.66 1.54 -6.62
C TYR A 51 13.13 2.99 -6.38
N GLY A 52 12.21 3.95 -6.53
CA GLY A 52 12.43 5.35 -6.18
C GLY A 52 12.58 5.64 -4.68
N LYS A 53 12.45 4.63 -3.81
CA LYS A 53 12.51 4.72 -2.34
C LYS A 53 11.38 5.57 -1.73
N VAL A 54 10.16 5.43 -2.25
CA VAL A 54 8.96 6.04 -1.66
C VAL A 54 8.76 5.58 -0.21
N SER A 55 8.12 6.41 0.63
CA SER A 55 7.76 6.02 1.99
C SER A 55 6.58 5.04 2.00
N VAL A 56 6.87 3.74 2.07
CA VAL A 56 5.87 2.64 1.99
C VAL A 56 4.81 2.67 3.10
N ASN A 57 5.12 3.26 4.26
CA ASN A 57 4.27 3.23 5.45
C ASN A 57 3.51 4.53 5.70
N LYS A 58 3.31 5.36 4.67
CA LYS A 58 2.51 6.59 4.78
C LYS A 58 1.03 6.29 4.59
N LYS A 59 0.22 6.71 5.56
CA LYS A 59 -1.24 6.66 5.45
C LYS A 59 -1.80 7.73 4.51
N GLU A 60 -2.92 7.44 3.89
CA GLU A 60 -3.75 8.47 3.25
C GLU A 60 -4.39 9.38 4.30
N SER A 61 -4.58 10.66 3.99
CA SER A 61 -5.20 11.58 4.93
C SER A 61 -6.72 11.50 5.00
N SER A 62 -7.40 11.00 3.95
CA SER A 62 -8.86 10.93 3.90
C SER A 62 -9.42 9.73 4.65
N GLU A 63 -8.94 8.53 4.32
CA GLU A 63 -9.45 7.26 4.88
C GLU A 63 -8.55 6.69 5.99
N GLY A 64 -7.37 7.27 6.20
CA GLY A 64 -6.45 6.80 7.23
C GLY A 64 -5.87 5.42 6.97
N VAL A 65 -5.89 4.95 5.72
CA VAL A 65 -5.43 3.60 5.35
C VAL A 65 -3.97 3.60 4.87
N PHE A 66 -3.31 2.45 5.01
CA PHE A 66 -1.94 2.20 4.55
C PHE A 66 -1.94 1.42 3.23
N PRO A 67 -0.88 1.52 2.39
CA PRO A 67 -0.78 0.76 1.14
C PRO A 67 -1.04 -0.74 1.31
N LEU A 68 -0.47 -1.35 2.35
CA LEU A 68 -0.65 -2.78 2.61
C LEU A 68 -2.08 -3.13 3.03
N TYR A 69 -2.76 -2.25 3.76
CA TYR A 69 -4.17 -2.40 4.10
C TYR A 69 -5.04 -2.43 2.84
N LEU A 70 -4.82 -1.49 1.92
CA LEU A 70 -5.60 -1.41 0.68
C LEU A 70 -5.37 -2.63 -0.22
N ALA A 71 -4.11 -3.04 -0.40
CA ALA A 71 -3.79 -4.26 -1.14
C ALA A 71 -4.43 -5.50 -0.50
N ALA A 72 -4.51 -5.54 0.83
CA ALA A 72 -5.14 -6.63 1.55
C ALA A 72 -6.67 -6.63 1.41
N GLN A 73 -7.29 -5.46 1.44
CA GLN A 73 -8.73 -5.27 1.24
C GLN A 73 -9.18 -5.79 -0.13
N ASP A 74 -8.48 -5.37 -1.18
CA ASP A 74 -8.86 -5.68 -2.57
C ASP A 74 -8.28 -7.01 -3.10
N GLY A 75 -7.46 -7.71 -2.30
CA GLY A 75 -6.91 -9.01 -2.67
C GLY A 75 -5.73 -8.94 -3.65
N TYR A 76 -5.01 -7.83 -3.70
CA TYR A 76 -3.89 -7.62 -4.63
C TYR A 76 -2.61 -8.29 -4.14
N VAL A 77 -2.54 -9.62 -4.28
CA VAL A 77 -1.44 -10.46 -3.73
C VAL A 77 -0.06 -10.01 -4.19
N ASP A 78 0.12 -9.69 -5.48
CA ASP A 78 1.41 -9.26 -6.02
C ASP A 78 1.86 -7.92 -5.44
N ILE A 79 0.91 -6.98 -5.29
CA ILE A 79 1.17 -5.68 -4.69
C ILE A 79 1.48 -5.84 -3.20
N ALA A 80 0.71 -6.64 -2.47
CA ALA A 80 0.96 -6.92 -1.06
C ALA A 80 2.37 -7.50 -0.85
N ARG A 81 2.80 -8.45 -1.70
CA ARG A 81 4.15 -9.02 -1.66
C ARG A 81 5.22 -7.95 -1.85
N MET A 82 5.10 -7.13 -2.89
CA MET A 82 6.05 -6.02 -3.15
C MET A 82 6.14 -5.05 -1.97
N LEU A 83 4.99 -4.70 -1.37
CA LEU A 83 4.96 -3.80 -0.21
C LEU A 83 5.65 -4.41 1.01
N ILE A 84 5.40 -5.70 1.30
CA ILE A 84 6.04 -6.42 2.41
C ILE A 84 7.56 -6.49 2.22
N GLU A 85 8.02 -6.88 1.02
CA GLU A 85 9.44 -6.91 0.66
C GLU A 85 10.10 -5.53 0.77
N ALA A 86 9.35 -4.46 0.51
CA ALA A 86 9.78 -3.07 0.68
C ALA A 86 9.68 -2.54 2.12
N GLY A 87 9.35 -3.39 3.09
CA GLY A 87 9.32 -3.03 4.52
C GLY A 87 8.00 -2.41 4.99
N ALA A 88 6.87 -2.77 4.38
CA ALA A 88 5.56 -2.43 4.91
C ALA A 88 5.36 -3.03 6.31
N LYS A 89 4.80 -2.23 7.23
CA LYS A 89 4.46 -2.69 8.57
C LYS A 89 3.18 -3.50 8.53
N LEU A 90 3.27 -4.77 8.94
CA LEU A 90 2.17 -5.74 8.81
C LEU A 90 0.98 -5.46 9.73
N ASN A 91 1.21 -4.80 10.86
CA ASN A 91 0.22 -4.60 11.92
C ASN A 91 -0.25 -3.15 12.05
N GLN A 92 0.01 -2.29 11.05
CA GLN A 92 -0.52 -0.93 11.05
C GLN A 92 -2.03 -0.93 10.84
N VAL A 93 -2.76 -0.42 11.82
CA VAL A 93 -4.22 -0.35 11.77
C VAL A 93 -4.69 0.91 11.05
N SER A 94 -5.77 0.81 10.27
CA SER A 94 -6.48 1.96 9.72
C SER A 94 -7.04 2.86 10.84
N ASP A 95 -7.59 4.03 10.50
CA ASP A 95 -8.23 4.90 11.48
C ASP A 95 -9.47 4.24 12.16
N HIS A 96 -9.98 3.14 11.59
CA HIS A 96 -11.05 2.31 12.17
C HIS A 96 -10.53 1.17 13.06
N GLY A 97 -9.21 1.06 13.25
CA GLY A 97 -8.59 0.02 14.07
C GLY A 97 -8.36 -1.31 13.35
N ALA A 98 -8.68 -1.43 12.06
CA ALA A 98 -8.53 -2.68 11.31
C ALA A 98 -7.10 -2.84 10.76
N SER A 99 -6.46 -3.98 11.04
CA SER A 99 -5.16 -4.36 10.45
C SER A 99 -5.31 -4.92 9.03
N PRO A 100 -4.23 -5.00 8.23
CA PRO A 100 -4.23 -5.70 6.94
C PRO A 100 -4.72 -7.16 7.05
N LEU A 101 -4.34 -7.87 8.13
CA LEU A 101 -4.79 -9.24 8.35
C LEU A 101 -6.29 -9.28 8.68
N PHE A 102 -6.76 -8.36 9.52
CA PHE A 102 -8.18 -8.26 9.86
C PHE A 102 -9.04 -8.07 8.61
N ILE A 103 -8.70 -7.09 7.76
CA ILE A 103 -9.52 -6.78 6.57
C ILE A 103 -9.46 -7.92 5.54
N ALA A 104 -8.30 -8.58 5.40
CA ALA A 104 -8.17 -9.77 4.55
C ALA A 104 -9.09 -10.91 5.03
N CYS A 105 -9.11 -11.18 6.34
CA CYS A 105 -9.99 -12.18 6.94
C CYS A 105 -11.48 -11.80 6.78
N GLN A 106 -11.84 -10.55 7.04
CA GLN A 106 -13.20 -10.04 6.91
C GLN A 106 -13.77 -10.21 5.50
N LEU A 107 -12.94 -10.00 4.48
CA LEU A 107 -13.33 -10.07 3.07
C LEU A 107 -13.04 -11.43 2.42
N GLY A 108 -12.50 -12.40 3.16
CA GLY A 108 -12.21 -13.75 2.66
C GLY A 108 -11.01 -13.84 1.71
N GLN A 109 -10.05 -12.91 1.82
CA GLN A 109 -8.84 -12.85 0.99
C GLN A 109 -7.79 -13.86 1.50
N VAL A 110 -8.01 -15.15 1.23
CA VAL A 110 -7.24 -16.26 1.79
C VAL A 110 -5.75 -16.16 1.47
N GLU A 111 -5.38 -15.85 0.24
CA GLU A 111 -3.99 -15.74 -0.20
C GLU A 111 -3.25 -14.58 0.49
N ILE A 112 -3.92 -13.45 0.69
CA ILE A 112 -3.38 -12.33 1.45
C ILE A 112 -3.17 -12.71 2.92
N ALA A 113 -4.17 -13.32 3.55
CA ALA A 113 -4.07 -13.70 4.96
C ALA A 113 -2.90 -14.66 5.20
N LYS A 114 -2.73 -15.65 4.31
CA LYS A 114 -1.56 -16.54 4.33
C LYS A 114 -0.26 -15.77 4.15
N LEU A 115 -0.17 -14.90 3.14
CA LEU A 115 1.02 -14.10 2.89
C LEU A 115 1.42 -13.24 4.11
N LEU A 116 0.44 -12.61 4.77
CA LEU A 116 0.67 -11.79 5.96
C LEU A 116 1.16 -12.64 7.14
N LEU A 117 0.52 -13.78 7.41
CA LEU A 117 0.90 -14.70 8.48
C LEU A 117 2.29 -15.31 8.25
N ASP A 118 2.60 -15.71 7.02
CA ASP A 118 3.92 -16.23 6.64
C ASP A 118 5.04 -15.21 6.86
N ASN A 119 4.71 -13.91 6.86
CA ASN A 119 5.64 -12.81 7.14
C ASN A 119 5.57 -12.31 8.59
N GLY A 120 4.80 -12.96 9.47
CA GLY A 120 4.75 -12.65 10.90
C GLY A 120 3.77 -11.54 11.28
N ALA A 121 2.69 -11.35 10.52
CA ALA A 121 1.56 -10.54 10.98
C ALA A 121 0.98 -11.11 12.29
N ASP A 122 0.59 -10.23 13.20
CA ASP A 122 0.02 -10.62 14.48
C ASP A 122 -1.43 -11.07 14.29
N VAL A 123 -1.69 -12.36 14.58
CA VAL A 123 -3.00 -12.99 14.45
C VAL A 123 -3.97 -12.53 15.53
N ASP A 124 -3.45 -12.11 16.68
CA ASP A 124 -4.23 -11.71 17.86
C ASP A 124 -4.34 -10.19 17.99
N GLN A 125 -3.90 -9.44 16.96
CA GLN A 125 -3.98 -7.97 16.95
C GLN A 125 -5.46 -7.54 17.05
N PRO A 126 -5.89 -6.93 18.17
CA PRO A 126 -7.26 -6.51 18.33
C PRO A 126 -7.56 -5.34 17.40
N ASP A 127 -8.80 -5.27 16.93
CA ASP A 127 -9.33 -4.07 16.31
C ASP A 127 -9.81 -3.08 17.39
N HIS A 128 -10.42 -1.95 16.99
CA HIS A 128 -10.95 -1.00 17.97
C HIS A 128 -12.13 -1.52 18.81
N PHE A 129 -12.71 -2.67 18.48
CA PHE A 129 -13.88 -3.25 19.14
C PHE A 129 -13.54 -4.35 20.15
N GLY A 130 -12.28 -4.79 20.22
CA GLY A 130 -11.77 -5.72 21.22
C GLY A 130 -11.82 -7.16 20.76
#